data_AF-Q9FIT2-F1
#
_entry.id   AF-Q9FIT2-F1
#
_cell.length_a   1.000
_cell.length_b   1.000
_cell.length_c   1.000
_cell.angle_alpha   90.00
_cell.angle_beta   90.00
_cell.angle_gamma   90.00
#
_symmetry.space_group_name_H-M   'P 1'
#
loop_
_entity.id
_entity.type
_entity.pdbx_description
1 polymer ?
#
loop_
_entity_poly.entity_id
_entity_poly.type
_entity_poly.pdbx_seq_one_letter_code
_entity_poly.pdbx_strand_id
1 'polypeptide(L)'
;MTRSFSPVVSLFLLLLQTICSATVENAADCAAVGTLISSCTEFVNYGYPDPIPGSSCCDAMTVIGTYSDSSEKRKWLCNCFMDLINVYNSNATAISTLSGFCGVVLGFTIDPNTDCNFIQ
;
A
#
# COMPACT_ATOMS: atom_id res chain seq x y z
N MET A 1 30.81 35.67 28.66
CA MET A 1 31.62 34.67 27.94
C MET A 1 30.92 34.28 26.65
N THR A 2 31.45 34.72 25.51
CA THR A 2 31.06 34.31 24.16
C THR A 2 31.51 32.86 23.94
N ARG A 3 30.64 31.88 24.24
CA ARG A 3 30.87 30.51 23.80
C ARG A 3 30.73 30.51 22.28
N SER A 4 31.87 30.29 21.63
CA SER A 4 32.03 30.05 20.20
C SER A 4 31.06 28.96 19.77
N PHE A 5 29.86 29.35 19.32
CA PHE A 5 28.94 28.45 18.63
C PHE A 5 29.48 28.33 17.21
N SER A 6 30.34 27.33 17.05
CA SER A 6 31.09 27.10 15.83
C SER A 6 30.12 26.93 14.65
N PRO A 7 30.24 27.72 13.56
CA PRO A 7 29.28 27.75 12.45
C PRO A 7 29.11 26.40 11.76
N VAL A 8 30.09 25.50 11.92
CA VAL A 8 30.04 24.11 11.48
C VAL A 8 28.87 23.32 12.08
N VAL A 9 28.45 23.59 13.33
CA VAL A 9 27.32 22.87 13.95
C VAL A 9 25.99 23.29 13.31
N SER A 10 25.81 24.59 13.03
CA SER A 10 24.64 25.08 12.30
C SER A 10 24.58 24.52 10.88
N LEU A 11 25.72 24.42 10.19
CA LEU A 11 25.76 23.86 8.84
C LEU A 11 25.39 22.38 8.83
N PHE A 12 25.85 21.60 9.83
CA PHE A 12 25.55 20.18 9.92
C PHE A 12 24.06 19.90 10.19
N LEU A 13 23.40 20.74 11.00
CA LEU A 13 21.97 20.61 11.27
C LEU A 13 21.09 20.97 10.07
N LEU A 14 21.51 21.93 9.23
CA LEU A 14 20.79 22.29 8.00
C LEU A 14 20.94 21.22 6.91
N LEU A 15 22.09 20.53 6.84
CA LEU A 15 22.34 19.48 5.84
C LEU A 15 21.53 18.19 6.08
N LEU A 16 21.00 17.95 7.29
CA LEU A 16 20.09 16.81 7.52
C LEU A 16 18.65 17.07 7.03
N GLN A 17 18.31 18.29 6.60
CA GLN A 17 16.94 18.64 6.21
C GLN A 17 16.64 18.34 4.73
N THR A 18 17.67 18.03 3.94
CA THR A 18 17.51 17.60 2.54
C THR A 18 17.32 16.08 2.48
N ILE A 19 16.40 15.56 3.29
CA ILE A 19 15.86 14.23 3.06
C ILE A 19 15.07 14.35 1.77
N CYS A 20 15.65 13.74 0.74
CA CYS A 20 15.12 13.64 -0.60
C CYS A 20 13.67 13.13 -0.51
N SER A 21 12.68 14.03 -0.61
CA SER A 21 11.29 13.66 -0.91
C SER A 21 11.20 13.27 -2.39
N ALA A 22 12.04 12.31 -2.80
CA ALA A 22 11.98 11.70 -4.11
C ALA A 22 11.37 10.33 -3.93
N THR A 23 10.05 10.27 -4.15
CA THR A 23 9.32 9.08 -4.60
C THR A 23 9.28 7.86 -3.66
N VAL A 24 9.80 7.93 -2.43
CA VAL A 24 9.66 6.86 -1.43
C VAL A 24 8.37 6.96 -0.62
N GLU A 25 7.53 7.96 -0.90
CA GLU A 25 6.19 8.06 -0.28
C GLU A 25 5.36 6.77 -0.53
N ASN A 26 5.57 6.05 -1.64
CA ASN A 26 4.72 4.92 -2.00
C ASN A 26 5.11 3.60 -1.30
N ALA A 27 6.38 3.18 -1.38
CA ALA A 27 6.76 1.83 -0.95
C ALA A 27 6.75 1.65 0.57
N ALA A 28 7.21 2.66 1.32
CA ALA A 28 7.19 2.61 2.78
C ALA A 28 5.76 2.58 3.33
N ASP A 29 4.80 3.13 2.59
CA ASP A 29 3.42 3.28 3.02
C ASP A 29 2.60 2.00 2.71
N CYS A 30 2.92 1.26 1.63
CA CYS A 30 2.29 -0.03 1.33
C CYS A 30 2.52 -1.12 2.40
N ALA A 31 3.42 -0.90 3.37
CA ALA A 31 3.65 -1.81 4.49
C ALA A 31 2.37 -2.08 5.31
N ALA A 32 1.49 -1.07 5.47
CA ALA A 32 0.21 -1.24 6.14
C ALA A 32 -0.70 -2.20 5.36
N VAL A 33 -0.81 -2.01 4.05
CA VAL A 33 -1.58 -2.88 3.14
C VAL A 33 -1.01 -4.30 3.15
N GLY A 34 0.32 -4.44 3.02
CA GLY A 34 0.98 -5.76 3.06
C GLY A 34 0.75 -6.50 4.38
N THR A 35 0.77 -5.78 5.51
CA THR A 35 0.46 -6.35 6.83
C THR A 35 -0.99 -6.83 6.90
N LEU A 36 -1.95 -6.07 6.37
CA LEU A 36 -3.36 -6.47 6.32
C LEU A 36 -3.55 -7.70 5.40
N ILE A 37 -2.91 -7.70 4.23
CA ILE A 37 -2.93 -8.81 3.27
C ILE A 37 -2.30 -10.09 3.83
N SER A 38 -1.42 -10.00 4.84
CA SER A 38 -0.88 -11.21 5.50
C SER A 38 -1.98 -12.11 6.09
N SER A 39 -3.14 -11.56 6.45
CA SER A 39 -4.30 -12.34 6.89
C SER A 39 -4.96 -13.12 5.76
N CYS A 40 -4.66 -12.79 4.51
CA CYS A 40 -5.16 -13.41 3.29
C CYS A 40 -4.12 -14.34 2.63
N THR A 41 -3.01 -14.63 3.32
CA THR A 41 -1.85 -15.33 2.75
C THR A 41 -2.24 -16.65 2.06
N GLU A 42 -3.09 -17.49 2.65
CA GLU A 42 -3.48 -18.78 2.04
C GLU A 42 -4.14 -18.57 0.68
N PHE A 43 -5.11 -17.66 0.60
CA PHE A 43 -5.78 -17.34 -0.65
C PHE A 43 -4.85 -16.64 -1.65
N VAL A 44 -4.01 -15.71 -1.20
CA VAL A 44 -3.04 -15.02 -2.08
C VAL A 44 -1.98 -15.99 -2.65
N ASN A 45 -1.59 -17.03 -1.90
CA ASN A 45 -0.58 -17.99 -2.34
C ASN A 45 -1.14 -19.16 -3.15
N TYR A 46 -2.38 -19.58 -2.86
CA TYR A 46 -2.94 -20.81 -3.43
C TYR A 46 -4.24 -20.62 -4.19
N GLY A 47 -4.88 -19.45 -4.07
CA GLY A 47 -6.21 -19.19 -4.61
C GLY A 47 -7.34 -19.93 -3.88
N TYR A 48 -7.07 -20.55 -2.73
CA TYR A 48 -8.07 -21.22 -1.90
C TYR A 48 -7.64 -21.22 -0.40
N PRO A 49 -8.58 -21.38 0.55
CA PRO A 49 -10.03 -21.32 0.35
C PRO A 49 -10.51 -19.90 -0.01
N ASP A 50 -11.68 -19.80 -0.62
CA ASP A 50 -12.28 -18.50 -0.96
C ASP A 50 -12.51 -17.67 0.31
N PRO A 51 -12.07 -16.39 0.35
CA PRO A 51 -12.31 -15.50 1.48
C PRO A 51 -13.81 -15.26 1.66
N ILE A 52 -14.30 -15.41 2.90
CA ILE A 52 -15.70 -15.15 3.23
C ILE A 52 -15.84 -13.90 4.12
N PRO A 53 -16.92 -13.11 3.96
CA PRO A 53 -17.20 -12.00 4.87
C PRO A 53 -17.24 -12.45 6.34
N GLY A 54 -16.57 -11.71 7.22
CA GLY A 54 -16.38 -12.04 8.64
C GLY A 54 -15.17 -12.94 8.94
N SER A 55 -14.38 -13.33 7.93
CA SER A 55 -13.04 -13.90 8.13
C SER A 55 -12.02 -12.79 8.42
N SER A 56 -10.91 -13.14 9.08
CA SER A 56 -9.80 -12.19 9.35
C SER A 56 -9.26 -11.55 8.07
N CYS A 57 -9.21 -12.31 6.97
CA CYS A 57 -8.83 -11.79 5.66
C CYS A 57 -9.81 -10.71 5.17
N CYS A 58 -11.12 -10.97 5.23
CA CYS A 58 -12.10 -9.98 4.78
C CYS A 58 -12.25 -8.79 5.73
N ASP A 59 -12.01 -8.97 7.03
CA ASP A 59 -11.90 -7.86 7.97
C ASP A 59 -10.71 -6.97 7.62
N ALA A 60 -9.57 -7.57 7.29
CA ALA A 60 -8.39 -6.85 6.83
C ALA A 60 -8.64 -6.11 5.50
N MET A 61 -9.33 -6.75 4.55
CA MET A 61 -9.75 -6.10 3.30
C MET A 61 -10.73 -4.95 3.54
N THR A 62 -11.64 -5.09 4.51
CA THR A 62 -12.57 -4.01 4.87
C THR A 62 -11.80 -2.80 5.41
N VAL A 63 -10.79 -3.04 6.25
CA VAL A 63 -9.87 -1.99 6.72
C VAL A 63 -9.13 -1.36 5.53
N ILE A 64 -8.60 -2.16 4.60
CA ILE A 64 -7.98 -1.64 3.36
C ILE A 64 -8.94 -0.74 2.58
N GLY A 65 -10.21 -1.13 2.46
CA GLY A 65 -11.25 -0.33 1.81
C GLY A 65 -11.40 1.07 2.40
N THR A 66 -11.19 1.23 3.72
CA THR A 66 -11.25 2.56 4.37
C THR A 66 -10.14 3.53 3.92
N TYR A 67 -9.04 3.02 3.35
CA TYR A 67 -7.99 3.87 2.80
C TYR A 67 -8.38 4.49 1.46
N SER A 68 -9.44 4.02 0.78
CA SER A 68 -9.82 4.46 -0.57
C SER A 68 -10.67 5.74 -0.65
N ASP A 69 -10.65 6.57 0.40
CA ASP A 69 -11.57 7.70 0.58
C ASP A 69 -11.35 8.89 -0.39
N SER A 70 -10.16 9.04 -0.96
CA SER A 70 -9.79 10.13 -1.87
C SER A 70 -9.11 9.60 -3.14
N SER A 71 -9.10 10.44 -4.19
CA SER A 71 -8.40 10.15 -5.45
C SER A 71 -6.95 9.76 -5.22
N GLU A 72 -6.24 10.56 -4.43
CA GLU A 72 -4.83 10.38 -4.12
C GLU A 72 -4.59 9.08 -3.38
N LYS A 73 -5.42 8.76 -2.38
CA LYS A 73 -5.28 7.49 -1.65
C LYS A 73 -5.67 6.28 -2.49
N ARG A 74 -6.66 6.39 -3.40
CA ARG A 74 -6.95 5.30 -4.34
C ARG A 74 -5.77 5.03 -5.29
N LYS A 75 -5.11 6.08 -5.78
CA LYS A 75 -3.88 5.94 -6.59
C LYS A 75 -2.78 5.26 -5.80
N TRP A 76 -2.52 5.72 -4.59
CA TRP A 76 -1.56 5.09 -3.68
C TRP A 76 -1.89 3.62 -3.44
N LEU A 77 -3.14 3.33 -3.08
CA LEU A 77 -3.59 1.98 -2.77
C LEU A 77 -3.51 1.06 -3.99
N CYS A 78 -3.85 1.57 -5.17
CA CYS A 78 -3.66 0.85 -6.43
C CYS A 78 -2.21 0.45 -6.64
N ASN A 79 -1.25 1.36 -6.43
CA ASN A 79 0.17 1.03 -6.54
C ASN A 79 0.56 -0.08 -5.55
N CYS A 80 0.03 -0.06 -4.32
CA CYS A 80 0.26 -1.15 -3.36
C CYS A 80 -0.28 -2.51 -3.83
N PHE A 81 -1.46 -2.54 -4.46
CA PHE A 81 -1.99 -3.76 -5.05
C PHE A 81 -1.19 -4.22 -6.28
N MET A 82 -0.66 -3.29 -7.08
CA MET A 82 0.21 -3.64 -8.21
C MET A 82 1.52 -4.24 -7.72
N ASP A 83 2.13 -3.68 -6.67
CA ASP A 83 3.31 -4.26 -6.02
C ASP A 83 3.02 -5.67 -5.49
N LEU A 84 1.85 -5.86 -4.88
CA LEU A 84 1.42 -7.18 -4.42
C LEU A 84 1.27 -8.18 -5.57
N ILE A 85 0.65 -7.78 -6.68
CA ILE A 85 0.54 -8.60 -7.90
C ILE A 85 1.92 -8.96 -8.43
N ASN A 86 2.87 -8.02 -8.44
CA ASN A 86 4.23 -8.28 -8.89
C ASN A 86 4.94 -9.33 -8.01
N VAL A 87 4.70 -9.31 -6.70
CA VAL A 87 5.25 -10.30 -5.76
C VAL A 87 4.58 -11.67 -5.94
N TYR A 88 3.27 -11.71 -6.12
CA TYR A 88 2.47 -12.95 -6.23
C TYR A 88 1.94 -13.17 -7.65
N ASN A 89 2.78 -12.95 -8.66
CA ASN A 89 2.36 -12.92 -10.07
C ASN A 89 1.64 -14.20 -10.55
N SER A 90 1.99 -15.38 -10.01
CA SER A 90 1.31 -16.64 -10.30
C SER A 90 -0.16 -16.68 -9.87
N ASN A 91 -0.53 -15.83 -8.90
CA ASN A 91 -1.85 -15.75 -8.31
C ASN A 91 -2.44 -14.34 -8.44
N ALA A 92 -2.08 -13.61 -9.49
CA ALA A 92 -2.64 -12.30 -9.77
C ALA A 92 -4.17 -12.31 -9.78
N THR A 93 -4.78 -13.40 -10.28
CA THR A 93 -6.23 -13.61 -10.26
C THR A 93 -6.82 -13.74 -8.85
N ALA A 94 -6.09 -14.34 -7.90
CA ALA A 94 -6.54 -14.38 -6.51
C ALA A 94 -6.56 -12.96 -5.93
N ILE A 95 -5.51 -12.18 -6.15
CA ILE A 95 -5.44 -10.79 -5.68
C ILE A 95 -6.53 -9.92 -6.32
N SER A 96 -6.80 -10.07 -7.62
CA SER A 96 -7.83 -9.30 -8.32
C SER A 96 -9.24 -9.59 -7.79
N THR A 97 -9.51 -10.85 -7.44
CA THR A 97 -10.82 -11.30 -6.94
C THR A 97 -11.02 -11.09 -5.44
N LEU A 98 -9.95 -10.86 -4.68
CA LEU A 98 -9.96 -10.71 -3.22
C LEU A 98 -10.94 -9.63 -2.73
N SER A 99 -10.93 -8.45 -3.38
CA SER A 99 -11.85 -7.37 -3.04
C SER A 99 -13.32 -7.76 -3.26
N GLY A 100 -13.60 -8.48 -4.36
CA GLY A 100 -14.93 -8.98 -4.71
C GLY A 100 -15.47 -10.01 -3.73
N PHE A 101 -14.65 -10.99 -3.34
CA PHE A 101 -15.02 -12.01 -2.34
C PHE A 101 -15.42 -11.41 -1.00
N CYS A 102 -14.70 -10.37 -0.57
CA CYS A 102 -14.98 -9.68 0.68
C CYS A 102 -16.04 -8.58 0.56
N GLY A 103 -16.58 -8.32 -0.64
CA GLY A 103 -17.56 -7.26 -0.88
C GLY A 103 -17.01 -5.85 -0.67
N VAL A 104 -15.70 -5.66 -0.80
CA VAL A 104 -15.02 -4.38 -0.56
C VAL A 104 -14.89 -3.60 -1.85
N VAL A 105 -15.37 -2.36 -1.86
CA VAL A 105 -15.27 -1.45 -3.00
C VAL A 105 -14.09 -0.50 -2.77
N LEU A 106 -13.06 -0.60 -3.62
CA LEU A 106 -11.87 0.28 -3.56
C LEU A 106 -11.96 1.52 -4.46
N GLY A 107 -12.99 1.60 -5.30
CA GLY A 107 -13.14 2.66 -6.30
C GLY A 107 -12.26 2.50 -7.55
N PHE A 108 -11.55 1.37 -7.68
CA PHE A 108 -10.82 0.96 -8.87
C PHE A 108 -10.85 -0.56 -9.01
N THR A 109 -10.53 -1.06 -10.20
CA THR A 109 -10.39 -2.50 -10.44
C THR A 109 -8.97 -2.92 -10.15
N ILE A 110 -8.79 -4.01 -9.41
CA ILE A 110 -7.46 -4.61 -9.23
C ILE A 110 -7.24 -5.57 -10.40
N ASP A 111 -6.43 -5.16 -11.38
CA ASP A 111 -6.01 -6.01 -12.50
C ASP A 111 -4.54 -5.71 -12.83
N PRO A 112 -3.72 -6.71 -13.23
CA PRO A 112 -2.32 -6.48 -13.60
C PRO A 112 -2.09 -5.41 -14.69
N ASN A 113 -3.11 -5.11 -15.51
CA ASN A 113 -3.06 -4.09 -16.55
C ASN A 113 -3.67 -2.75 -16.12
N THR A 114 -4.02 -2.60 -14.83
CA THR A 114 -4.60 -1.36 -14.30
C THR A 114 -3.53 -0.29 -14.25
N ASP A 115 -3.77 0.81 -14.96
CA ASP A 115 -2.94 2.00 -14.83
C ASP A 115 -3.48 2.89 -13.70
N CYS A 116 -2.77 2.90 -12.58
CA CYS A 116 -3.13 3.68 -11.39
C CYS A 116 -3.18 5.19 -11.64
N ASN A 117 -2.59 5.72 -12.72
CA ASN A 117 -2.60 7.17 -13.00
C ASN A 117 -3.99 7.69 -13.39
N PHE A 118 -4.85 6.85 -13.96
CA PHE A 118 -6.20 7.19 -14.41
C PHE A 118 -7.28 7.04 -13.33
N ILE A 119 -6.90 6.63 -12.12
CA ILE A 119 -7.82 6.58 -10.99
C ILE A 119 -8.19 7.99 -10.58
N GLN A 120 -9.49 8.24 -10.44
CA GLN A 120 -10.07 9.51 -10.01
C GLN A 120 -10.57 9.38 -8.59
#